data_AF-A0A9P4W728-F1
#
_entry.id   AF-A0A9P4W728-F1
#
_cell.length_a   1.000
_cell.length_b   1.000
_cell.length_c   1.000
_cell.angle_alpha   90.00
_cell.angle_beta   90.00
_cell.angle_gamma   90.00
#
_symmetry.space_group_name_H-M   'P 1'
#
loop_
_entity.id
_entity.type
_entity.pdbx_description
1 polymer ?
#
loop_
_entity_poly.entity_id
_entity_poly.type
_entity_poly.pdbx_seq_one_letter_code
_entity_poly.pdbx_strand_id
1 'polypeptide(L)'
;MAQDKPWTHQLHEHCQEKHLGEIMYQDVSDRRGGRTAWSTIAIVNGMHYPAQFFYDGTRMAQAKEDAAEQALRVLRRTNPESKDTTAGQYGNALAA
;
A
#
# COMPACT_ATOMS: atom_id res chain seq x y z
N MET A 1 18.69 -9.35 19.68
CA MET A 1 18.11 -8.20 18.97
C MET A 1 16.71 -8.61 18.58
N ALA A 2 15.66 -8.04 19.17
CA ALA A 2 14.31 -8.27 18.68
C ALA A 2 14.23 -7.58 17.32
N GLN A 3 14.37 -8.33 16.22
CA GLN A 3 14.17 -7.80 14.90
C GLN A 3 12.67 -7.47 14.81
N ASP A 4 12.30 -6.18 14.85
CA ASP A 4 10.97 -5.78 14.44
C ASP A 4 10.72 -6.37 13.05
N LYS A 5 9.73 -7.27 12.95
CA LYS A 5 9.38 -7.91 11.68
C LYS A 5 8.95 -6.80 10.71
N PRO A 6 9.42 -6.82 9.45
CA PRO A 6 9.03 -5.81 8.47
C PRO A 6 7.49 -5.76 8.33
N TRP A 7 6.94 -4.58 8.08
CA TRP A 7 5.50 -4.36 7.96
C TRP A 7 4.87 -5.25 6.89
N THR A 8 5.59 -5.49 5.80
CA THR A 8 5.20 -6.43 4.75
C THR A 8 4.98 -7.85 5.27
N HIS A 9 5.82 -8.33 6.19
CA HIS A 9 5.67 -9.64 6.82
C HIS A 9 4.50 -9.65 7.81
N GLN A 10 4.38 -8.61 8.64
CA GLN A 10 3.26 -8.51 9.58
C GLN A 10 1.90 -8.47 8.85
N LEU A 11 1.83 -7.75 7.72
CA LEU A 11 0.64 -7.71 6.88
C LEU A 11 0.35 -9.09 6.29
N HIS A 12 1.37 -9.81 5.83
CA HIS A 12 1.23 -11.17 5.31
C HIS A 12 0.67 -12.13 6.34
N GLU A 13 1.26 -12.19 7.54
CA GLU A 13 0.75 -13.01 8.65
C GLU A 13 -0.71 -12.65 8.97
N HIS A 14 -1.03 -11.35 9.04
CA HIS A 14 -2.40 -10.91 9.33
C HIS A 14 -3.40 -11.34 8.24
N CYS A 15 -3.01 -11.26 6.96
CA CYS A 15 -3.86 -11.70 5.86
C CYS A 15 -4.05 -13.22 5.88
N GLN A 16 -3.01 -13.99 6.18
CA GLN A 16 -3.10 -15.45 6.33
C GLN A 16 -4.03 -15.83 7.49
N GLU A 17 -3.89 -15.21 8.66
CA GLU A 17 -4.75 -15.46 9.83
C GLU A 17 -6.22 -15.13 9.53
N LYS A 18 -6.46 -14.00 8.85
CA LYS A 18 -7.81 -13.51 8.52
C LYS A 18 -8.37 -14.13 7.24
N HIS A 19 -7.63 -14.99 6.55
CA HIS A 19 -7.98 -15.54 5.24
C HIS A 19 -8.34 -14.46 4.22
N LEU A 20 -7.72 -13.28 4.37
CA LEU A 20 -7.74 -12.24 3.36
C LEU A 20 -6.79 -12.73 2.27
N GLY A 21 -7.24 -12.74 1.01
CA GLY A 21 -6.48 -13.33 -0.10
C GLY A 21 -5.07 -12.76 -0.29
N GLU A 22 -4.40 -13.18 -1.36
CA GLU A 22 -3.02 -12.77 -1.62
C GLU A 22 -2.84 -11.25 -1.69
N ILE A 23 -1.79 -10.74 -1.05
CA ILE A 23 -1.43 -9.33 -1.06
C ILE A 23 -0.66 -9.05 -2.34
N MET A 24 -1.17 -8.15 -3.17
CA MET A 24 -0.44 -7.65 -4.34
C MET A 24 0.16 -6.27 -4.04
N TYR A 25 1.29 -5.95 -4.66
CA TYR A 25 1.88 -4.63 -4.58
C TYR A 25 2.00 -4.04 -5.97
N GLN A 26 1.51 -2.83 -6.14
CA GLN A 26 1.58 -2.08 -7.39
C GLN A 26 2.45 -0.85 -7.20
N ASP A 27 3.59 -0.82 -7.88
CA ASP A 27 4.46 0.35 -7.89
C ASP A 27 3.92 1.38 -8.88
N VAL A 28 3.93 2.65 -8.48
CA VAL A 28 3.43 3.80 -9.22
C VAL A 28 4.55 4.82 -9.33
N SER A 29 4.83 5.27 -10.54
CA SER A 29 5.82 6.29 -10.83
C SER A 29 5.16 7.53 -11.44
N ASP A 30 5.44 8.71 -10.88
CA ASP A 30 4.92 10.00 -11.32
C ASP A 30 6.11 10.90 -11.74
N ARG A 31 6.14 11.30 -13.02
CA ARG A 31 7.22 12.15 -13.57
C ARG A 31 6.84 13.63 -13.44
N ARG A 32 7.52 14.34 -12.52
CA ARG A 32 7.30 15.77 -12.27
C ARG A 32 8.46 16.64 -12.77
N GLY A 33 8.62 16.73 -14.09
CA GLY A 33 9.51 17.73 -14.71
C GLY A 33 11.01 17.64 -14.34
N GLY A 34 11.52 16.43 -14.08
CA GLY A 34 12.95 16.19 -13.82
C GLY A 34 13.24 15.29 -12.62
N ARG A 35 12.25 15.05 -11.75
CA ARG A 35 12.30 14.04 -10.68
C ARG A 35 11.14 13.06 -10.87
N THR A 36 11.39 11.78 -10.63
CA THR A 36 10.36 10.75 -10.63
C THR A 36 9.99 10.46 -9.18
N ALA A 37 8.76 10.80 -8.80
CA ALA A 37 8.20 10.40 -7.52
C ALA A 37 7.71 8.96 -7.64
N TRP A 38 8.02 8.14 -6.64
CA TRP A 38 7.62 6.75 -6.60
C TRP A 38 6.76 6.47 -5.37
N SER A 39 5.75 5.65 -5.55
CA SER A 39 4.86 5.20 -4.49
C SER A 39 4.50 3.74 -4.74
N THR A 40 4.07 3.04 -3.70
CA THR A 40 3.61 1.67 -3.80
C THR A 40 2.19 1.60 -3.25
N ILE A 41 1.34 0.82 -3.90
CA ILE A 41 -0.03 0.54 -3.46
C ILE A 41 -0.11 -0.94 -3.09
N ALA A 42 -0.41 -1.24 -1.84
CA ALA A 42 -0.71 -2.60 -1.40
C ALA A 42 -2.19 -2.90 -1.68
N ILE A 43 -2.48 -4.00 -2.35
CA ILE A 43 -3.83 -4.44 -2.69
C ILE A 43 -4.11 -5.68 -1.85
N VAL A 44 -5.06 -5.59 -0.92
CA VAL A 44 -5.46 -6.70 -0.05
C VAL A 44 -6.95 -6.91 -0.18
N ASN A 45 -7.37 -8.13 -0.53
CA ASN A 45 -8.79 -8.48 -0.65
C ASN A 45 -9.59 -7.53 -1.57
N GLY A 46 -8.96 -7.06 -2.66
CA GLY A 46 -9.57 -6.10 -3.60
C GLY A 46 -9.58 -4.64 -3.13
N MET A 47 -9.07 -4.33 -1.93
CA MET A 47 -8.97 -2.97 -1.41
C MET A 47 -7.55 -2.42 -1.61
N HIS A 48 -7.45 -1.16 -2.05
CA HIS A 48 -6.20 -0.49 -2.38
C HIS A 48 -5.71 0.38 -1.22
N TYR A 49 -4.46 0.18 -0.81
CA TYR A 49 -3.79 0.88 0.27
C TYR A 49 -2.53 1.55 -0.27
N PRO A 50 -2.64 2.82 -0.71
CA PRO A 50 -1.49 3.59 -1.17
C PRO A 50 -0.52 3.89 -0.02
N ALA A 51 0.77 3.99 -0.32
CA ALA A 51 1.73 4.61 0.59
C ALA A 51 1.32 6.06 0.86
N GLN A 52 1.56 6.54 2.09
CA GLN A 52 1.20 7.89 2.51
C GLN A 52 2.09 8.94 1.83
N PHE A 53 3.34 8.57 1.55
CA PHE A 53 4.33 9.47 0.98
C PHE A 53 4.83 9.00 -0.39
N PHE A 54 5.33 9.96 -1.16
CA PHE A 54 6.12 9.69 -2.35
C PHE A 54 7.59 9.64 -1.98
N TYR A 55 8.26 8.63 -2.48
CA TYR A 55 9.67 8.35 -2.27
C TYR A 55 10.46 8.58 -3.56
N ASP A 56 11.77 8.75 -3.40
CA ASP A 56 12.68 8.69 -4.54
C ASP A 56 12.85 7.22 -4.96
N GLY A 57 13.27 6.96 -6.20
CA GLY A 57 13.35 5.60 -6.73
C GLY A 57 14.36 4.70 -6.00
N THR A 58 15.25 5.30 -5.21
CA THR A 58 16.18 4.61 -4.31
C THR A 58 15.51 4.06 -3.04
N ARG A 59 14.30 4.51 -2.72
CA ARG A 59 13.59 4.25 -1.45
C ARG A 59 12.28 3.46 -1.62
N MET A 60 12.15 2.68 -2.69
CA MET A 60 10.95 1.83 -2.91
C MET A 60 10.66 0.88 -1.77
N ALA A 61 11.71 0.32 -1.15
CA ALA A 61 11.54 -0.57 -0.01
C ALA A 61 10.79 0.15 1.13
N GLN A 62 11.08 1.43 1.35
CA GLN A 62 10.37 2.23 2.34
C GLN A 62 8.91 2.51 1.92
N ALA A 63 8.67 2.78 0.62
CA ALA A 63 7.32 2.96 0.09
C ALA A 63 6.45 1.72 0.28
N LYS A 64 7.03 0.54 0.06
CA LYS A 64 6.35 -0.74 0.25
C LYS A 64 6.02 -1.02 1.72
N GLU A 65 6.96 -0.72 2.61
CA GLU A 65 6.74 -0.85 4.05
C GLU A 65 5.66 0.11 4.55
N ASP A 66 5.64 1.35 4.06
CA ASP A 66 4.62 2.36 4.41
C ASP A 66 3.22 1.96 3.92
N ALA A 67 3.12 1.47 2.68
CA ALA A 67 1.87 0.91 2.14
C ALA A 67 1.37 -0.27 2.97
N ALA A 68 2.28 -1.16 3.40
CA ALA A 68 1.94 -2.31 4.21
C ALA A 68 1.49 -1.91 5.62
N GLU A 69 2.15 -0.93 6.23
CA GLU A 69 1.76 -0.36 7.52
C GLU A 69 0.36 0.26 7.42
N GLN A 70 0.10 1.05 6.37
CA GLN A 70 -1.20 1.67 6.15
C GLN A 70 -2.31 0.62 5.96
N ALA A 71 -2.06 -0.42 5.16
CA ALA A 71 -2.99 -1.54 5.00
C ALA A 71 -3.28 -2.21 6.34
N LEU A 72 -2.24 -2.55 7.10
CA LEU A 72 -2.37 -3.23 8.38
C LEU A 72 -3.07 -2.36 9.45
N ARG A 73 -2.81 -1.06 9.48
CA ARG A 73 -3.53 -0.11 10.35
C ARG A 73 -5.02 -0.07 10.02
N VAL A 74 -5.37 -0.05 8.74
CA VAL A 74 -6.77 -0.09 8.31
C VAL A 74 -7.38 -1.44 8.67
N LEU A 75 -6.78 -2.56 8.29
CA LEU A 75 -7.29 -3.92 8.58
C LEU A 75 -7.49 -4.19 10.08
N ARG A 76 -6.56 -3.73 10.92
CA ARG A 76 -6.72 -3.82 12.38
C ARG A 76 -7.87 -2.98 12.92
N ARG A 77 -8.15 -1.83 12.31
CA ARG A 77 -9.28 -0.97 12.67
C ARG A 77 -10.60 -1.48 12.09
N THR A 78 -10.57 -2.00 10.87
CA THR A 78 -11.69 -2.56 10.12
C THR A 78 -11.71 -4.06 10.35
N ASN A 79 -12.13 -4.48 11.54
CA ASN A 79 -12.71 -5.82 11.70
C ASN A 79 -13.81 -5.97 10.61
N PRO A 80 -13.89 -7.08 9.87
CA PRO A 80 -14.55 -7.13 8.57
C PRO A 80 -16.07 -7.09 8.71
N GLU A 81 -16.59 -5.90 8.95
CA GLU A 81 -17.99 -5.60 8.73
C GLU A 81 -18.05 -4.34 7.89
N SER A 82 -18.07 -4.57 6.58
CA SER A 82 -18.55 -3.66 5.54
C SER A 82 -17.66 -2.45 5.19
N LYS A 83 -17.30 -2.34 3.92
CA LYS A 83 -17.95 -1.49 2.89
C LYS A 83 -16.96 -1.32 1.74
N ASP A 84 -17.29 -1.97 0.63
CA ASP A 84 -16.84 -1.63 -0.72
C ASP A 84 -17.05 -0.12 -0.98
N THR A 85 -16.29 0.43 -1.94
CA THR A 85 -16.31 1.79 -2.52
C THR A 85 -15.13 2.68 -2.09
N THR A 86 -14.03 2.63 -2.85
CA THR A 86 -13.29 3.82 -3.37
C THR A 86 -12.28 3.35 -4.43
N ALA A 87 -12.76 2.77 -5.52
CA ALA A 87 -11.99 2.64 -6.76
C ALA A 87 -12.32 3.85 -7.65
N GLY A 88 -11.65 4.99 -7.42
CA GLY A 88 -11.96 6.20 -8.20
C GLY A 88 -11.05 7.42 -8.06
N GLN A 89 -9.94 7.37 -7.32
CA GLN A 89 -9.15 8.58 -7.03
C GLN A 89 -7.73 8.66 -7.64
N TYR A 90 -7.30 7.67 -8.44
CA TYR A 90 -5.96 7.69 -9.07
C TYR A 90 -5.98 7.81 -10.60
N GLY A 91 -7.00 8.48 -11.15
CA GLY A 91 -7.11 8.68 -12.60
C GLY A 91 -7.54 10.10 -12.94
N ASN A 92 -6.73 11.12 -12.63
CA ASN A 92 -6.83 12.42 -13.28
C ASN A 92 -5.54 13.23 -13.10
N ALA A 93 -4.54 12.93 -13.93
CA ALA A 93 -3.42 13.83 -14.19
C ALA A 93 -2.87 13.57 -15.61
N LEU A 94 -3.71 13.74 -16.63
CA LEU A 94 -3.29 13.76 -18.04
C LEU A 94 -4.39 14.40 -18.92
N ALA A 95 -4.43 15.73 -18.95
CA ALA A 95 -4.90 16.55 -20.09
C ALA A 95 -4.92 18.05 -19.72
N ALA A 96 -3.92 18.80 -20.20
CA ALA A 96 -4.04 20.18 -20.64
C ALA A 96 -2.81 20.52 -21.50
#